data_AF-A0AA51CDF1-F1
#
_entry.id   AF-A0AA51CDF1-F1
#
_cell.length_a   1.000
_cell.length_b   1.000
_cell.length_c   1.000
_cell.angle_alpha   90.00
_cell.angle_beta   90.00
_cell.angle_gamma   90.00
#
_symmetry.space_group_name_H-M   'P 1'
#
loop_
_entity.id
_entity.type
_entity.pdbx_description
1 polymer ?
#
loop_
_entity_poly.entity_id
_entity_poly.type
_entity_poly.pdbx_seq_one_letter_code
_entity_poly.pdbx_strand_id
1 'polypeptide(L)' 'MYHYTICNMPDEEIFFKQCSALEKNVPNLVKKDLLEDVDGSLTQIYEKDGSKITVHNSEYIGALYVESEIELEQFF' A
#
# COMPACT_ATOMS: atom_id res chain seq x y z
N MET A 1 -12.94 -6.94 0.53
CA MET A 1 -11.57 -6.42 0.51
C MET A 1 -11.28 -5.98 -0.91
N TYR A 2 -10.88 -4.74 -1.10
CA TYR A 2 -10.55 -4.17 -2.40
C TYR A 2 -9.07 -4.43 -2.69
N HIS A 3 -8.75 -4.66 -3.96
CA HIS A 3 -7.40 -4.93 -4.44
C HIS A 3 -7.13 -4.03 -5.65
N TYR A 4 -6.05 -3.26 -5.59
CA TYR A 4 -5.66 -2.30 -6.63
C TYR A 4 -4.23 -2.60 -7.07
N THR A 5 -4.07 -3.10 -8.29
CA THR A 5 -2.75 -3.31 -8.88
C THR A 5 -2.22 -1.97 -9.41
N ILE A 6 -1.08 -1.54 -8.91
CA ILE A 6 -0.46 -0.25 -9.27
C ILE A 6 0.63 -0.47 -10.33
N CYS A 7 1.45 -1.51 -10.15
CA CYS A 7 2.50 -1.90 -11.09
C CYS A 7 2.57 -3.43 -11.20
N ASN A 8 2.82 -3.94 -12.41
CA ASN A 8 3.01 -5.37 -12.67
C ASN A 8 4.47 -5.82 -12.48
N MET A 9 5.24 -5.06 -11.70
CA MET A 9 6.61 -5.37 -11.30
C MET A 9 6.87 -4.69 -9.94
N PRO A 10 7.72 -5.26 -9.08
CA PRO A 10 8.17 -4.59 -7.88
C PRO A 10 8.98 -3.34 -8.26
N ASP A 11 8.70 -2.23 -7.58
CA ASP A 11 9.40 -0.97 -7.79
C ASP A 11 9.33 -0.14 -6.51
N GLU A 12 10.46 -0.05 -5.82
CA GLU A 12 10.58 0.64 -4.53
C GLU A 12 10.29 2.15 -4.65
N GLU A 13 10.64 2.79 -5.77
CA GLU A 13 10.32 4.20 -5.96
C GLU A 13 8.81 4.41 -6.11
N ILE A 14 8.15 3.56 -6.89
CA ILE A 14 6.69 3.61 -7.06
C ILE A 14 6.01 3.28 -5.73
N PHE A 15 6.59 2.39 -4.92
CA PHE A 15 6.07 2.02 -3.61
C PHE A 15 6.01 3.23 -2.68
N PHE A 16 7.11 3.98 -2.55
CA PHE A 16 7.12 5.18 -1.72
C PHE A 16 6.27 6.31 -2.29
N LYS A 17 6.16 6.42 -3.63
CA LYS A 17 5.22 7.37 -4.28
C LYS A 17 3.78 7.02 -3.96
N GLN A 18 3.40 5.74 -4.00
CA GLN A 18 2.07 5.27 -3.66
C GLN A 18 1.74 5.51 -2.17
N CYS A 19 2.68 5.19 -1.27
CA CYS A 19 2.58 5.52 0.15
C CYS A 19 2.33 7.01 0.38
N SER A 20 3.14 7.87 -0.27
CA SER A 20 3.00 9.33 -0.18
C SER A 20 1.65 9.83 -0.74
N ALA A 21 1.14 9.19 -1.80
CA ALA A 21 -0.15 9.53 -2.39
C ALA A 21 -1.30 9.18 -1.43
N LEU A 22 -1.24 8.04 -0.74
CA LEU A 22 -2.22 7.67 0.28
C LEU A 22 -2.19 8.64 1.46
N GLU A 23 -1.00 8.93 1.99
CA GLU A 23 -0.80 9.85 3.12
C GLU A 23 -1.31 11.27 2.83
N LYS A 24 -1.24 11.71 1.56
CA LYS A 24 -1.70 13.02 1.13
C LYS A 24 -3.21 13.09 0.88
N ASN A 25 -3.79 12.08 0.26
CA ASN A 25 -5.17 12.15 -0.25
C ASN A 25 -6.20 11.47 0.66
N VAL A 26 -5.79 10.53 1.51
CA VAL A 26 -6.70 9.82 2.41
C VAL A 26 -6.72 10.51 3.78
N PRO A 27 -7.80 11.22 4.15
CA PRO A 27 -7.87 11.93 5.42
C PRO A 27 -7.89 10.96 6.59
N ASN A 28 -7.28 11.37 7.72
CA ASN A 28 -7.18 10.58 8.95
C ASN A 28 -6.51 9.20 8.77
N LEU A 29 -5.69 9.05 7.73
CA LEU A 29 -4.88 7.86 7.54
C LEU A 29 -3.74 7.84 8.58
N VAL A 30 -3.64 6.77 9.35
CA VAL A 30 -2.57 6.58 10.33
C VAL A 30 -1.55 5.61 9.75
N LYS A 31 -0.33 6.10 9.52
CA LYS A 31 0.81 5.26 9.15
C LYS A 31 1.22 4.37 10.32
N LYS A 32 1.33 3.07 10.05
CA LYS A 32 1.78 2.05 11.01
C LYS A 32 3.14 1.51 10.55
N ASP A 33 3.42 0.26 10.85
CA ASP A 33 4.71 -0.37 10.58
C ASP A 33 4.98 -0.52 9.08
N LEU A 34 6.25 -0.32 8.72
CA LEU A 34 6.83 -0.77 7.47
C LEU A 34 7.50 -2.12 7.75
N LEU A 35 7.08 -3.15 7.03
CA LEU A 35 7.62 -4.50 7.14
C LEU A 35 8.48 -4.80 5.91
N GLU A 36 9.56 -5.54 6.13
CA GLU A 36 10.47 -6.04 5.10
C GLU A 36 10.60 -7.56 5.27
N ASP A 37 10.33 -8.30 4.20
CA ASP A 37 10.51 -9.75 4.15
C ASP A 37 11.95 -10.13 3.78
N VAL A 38 12.32 -11.40 4.03
CA VAL A 38 13.68 -11.93 3.75
C VAL A 38 14.05 -11.84 2.27
N ASP A 39 13.07 -11.81 1.37
CA ASP A 39 13.26 -11.69 -0.08
C ASP A 39 13.37 -10.24 -0.57
N GLY A 40 13.28 -9.25 0.33
CA GLY A 40 13.30 -7.82 0.01
C GLY A 40 11.92 -7.22 -0.30
N SER A 41 10.84 -8.01 -0.20
CA SER A 41 9.49 -7.46 -0.34
C SER A 41 9.18 -6.47 0.78
N LEU A 42 8.54 -5.34 0.43
CA LEU A 42 8.16 -4.31 1.38
C LEU A 42 6.63 -4.26 1.54
N THR A 43 6.17 -4.15 2.78
CA THR A 43 4.75 -3.95 3.08
C THR A 43 4.58 -2.77 4.02
N GLN A 44 3.92 -1.70 3.56
CA GLN A 44 3.54 -0.58 4.43
C GLN A 44 2.11 -0.78 4.92
N ILE A 45 1.93 -0.75 6.24
CA ILE A 45 0.62 -0.86 6.88
C ILE A 45 0.08 0.53 7.23
N TYR A 46 -1.21 0.73 6.99
CA TYR A 46 -1.97 1.89 7.41
C TYR A 46 -3.29 1.47 8.07
N GLU A 47 -3.85 2.38 8.87
CA GLU A 47 -5.15 2.24 9.50
C GLU A 47 -5.98 3.52 9.29
N LYS A 48 -7.25 3.37 8.95
CA LYS A 48 -8.21 4.47 8.85
C LYS A 48 -9.52 4.06 9.50
N ASP A 49 -9.94 4.76 10.56
CA ASP A 49 -11.19 4.50 11.28
C ASP A 49 -11.37 3.01 11.68
N GLY A 50 -10.28 2.36 12.07
CA GLY A 50 -10.25 0.92 12.42
C GLY A 50 -10.18 -0.03 11.22
N SER A 51 -10.21 0.48 9.98
CA SER A 51 -10.04 -0.31 8.75
C SER A 51 -8.58 -0.35 8.31
N LYS A 52 -8.11 -1.52 7.88
CA LYS A 52 -6.73 -1.76 7.44
C LYS A 52 -6.54 -1.47 5.94
N ILE A 53 -5.40 -0.86 5.62
CA ILE A 53 -4.93 -0.61 4.26
C ILE A 53 -3.46 -1.01 4.20
N THR A 54 -3.05 -1.74 3.17
CA THR A 54 -1.67 -2.20 3.00
C THR A 54 -1.19 -1.98 1.58
N VAL A 55 0.00 -1.39 1.45
CA VAL A 55 0.72 -1.28 0.19
C VAL A 55 1.78 -2.37 0.19
N HIS A 56 1.86 -3.15 -0.88
CA HIS A 56 2.77 -4.28 -1.03
C HIS A 56 3.64 -4.05 -2.25
N ASN A 57 4.96 -4.12 -2.06
CA ASN A 57 5.96 -4.24 -3.11
C ASN A 57 6.52 -5.67 -3.03
N SER A 58 5.90 -6.61 -3.73
CA SER A 58 6.17 -8.04 -3.53
C SER A 58 7.08 -8.60 -4.62
N GLU A 59 8.30 -8.98 -4.25
CA GLU A 59 9.26 -9.68 -5.10
C GLU A 59 8.77 -11.09 -5.47
N TYR A 60 8.09 -11.77 -4.54
CA TYR A 60 7.51 -13.09 -4.78
C TYR A 60 6.38 -13.09 -5.82
N ILE A 61 5.42 -12.17 -5.70
CA ILE A 61 4.29 -12.03 -6.63
C ILE A 61 4.76 -11.34 -7.92
N GLY A 62 5.81 -10.52 -7.84
CA GLY A 62 6.28 -9.70 -8.94
C GLY A 62 5.35 -8.52 -9.23
N ALA A 63 4.78 -7.89 -8.20
CA ALA A 63 3.84 -6.80 -8.39
C ALA A 63 3.84 -5.80 -7.22
N LEU A 64 3.40 -4.59 -7.53
CA LEU A 64 3.09 -3.55 -6.57
C LEU A 64 1.59 -3.32 -6.53
N TYR A 65 0.98 -3.52 -5.35
CA TYR A 65 -0.46 -3.45 -5.21
C TYR A 65 -0.89 -2.92 -3.84
N VAL A 66 -2.14 -2.48 -3.75
CA VAL A 66 -2.78 -2.03 -2.51
C VAL A 66 -3.94 -2.95 -2.18
N GLU A 67 -4.00 -3.40 -0.95
CA GLU A 67 -5.17 -4.06 -0.38
C GLU A 67 -5.82 -3.17 0.66
N SER A 68 -7.15 -3.11 0.65
CA SER A 68 -7.89 -2.19 1.51
C SER A 68 -9.21 -2.78 1.96
N GLU A 69 -9.56 -2.56 3.21
CA GLU A 69 -10.88 -2.89 3.74
C GLU A 69 -11.97 -1.90 3.31
N ILE A 70 -11.58 -0.71 2.82
CA ILE A 70 -12.46 0.35 2.32
C ILE A 70 -12.20 0.66 0.85
N GLU A 71 -13.19 1.24 0.18
CA GLU A 71 -13.03 1.72 -1.19
C GLU A 71 -12.13 2.96 -1.22
N LEU A 72 -11.06 2.91 -2.03
CA LEU A 72 -10.06 3.97 -2.11
C LEU A 72 -10.25 4.88 -3.33
N GLU A 73 -11.00 4.44 -4.35
CA GLU A 73 -11.23 5.22 -5.59
C GLU A 73 -11.85 6.58 -5.31
N GLN A 74 -12.63 6.73 -4.23
CA GLN A 74 -13.17 8.04 -3.82
C GLN A 74 -12.11 9.10 -3.46
N PHE A 75 -10.84 8.70 -3.26
CA PHE A 75 -9.74 9.60 -2.89
C PHE A 75 -8.79 9.91 -4.06
N PHE A 76 -9.00 9.33 -5.25
CA PHE A 76 -8.12 9.43 -6.42
C PHE A 76 -8.89 9.73 -7.70
#